data_AF-A0A131XN41-F1
#
_entry.id   AF-A0A131XN41-F1
#
_cell.length_a   1.000
_cell.length_b   1.000
_cell.length_c   1.000
_cell.angle_alpha   90.00
_cell.angle_beta   90.00
_cell.angle_gamma   90.00
#
_symmetry.space_group_name_H-M   'P 1'
#
loop_
_entity.id
_entity.type
_entity.pdbx_description
1 polymer ?
#
loop_
_entity_poly.entity_id
_entity_poly.type
_entity_poly.pdbx_seq_one_letter_code
_entity_poly.pdbx_strand_id
1 'polypeptide(L)' 'MASSILRAHQLGAIALTATVVGGTVAAASYMWLKRKSAARNFVRVARLVNITIYPIKSIAGIEVPYADCTVAGP' A
#
# COMPACT_ATOMS: atom_id res chain seq x y z
N MET A 1 -37.14 33.20 -11.17
CA MET A 1 -36.37 32.17 -11.91
C MET A 1 -34.87 32.48 -12.02
N ALA A 2 -34.38 33.72 -11.81
CA ALA A 2 -32.95 34.02 -11.88
C ALA A 2 -32.12 33.51 -10.68
N SER A 3 -32.72 33.39 -9.50
CA SER A 3 -32.06 32.97 -8.26
C SER A 3 -31.71 31.47 -8.19
N SER A 4 -32.42 30.61 -8.91
CA SER A 4 -32.15 29.17 -8.94
C SER A 4 -30.93 28.81 -9.81
N ILE A 5 -30.71 29.56 -10.89
CA ILE A 5 -29.60 29.34 -11.84
C ILE A 5 -28.25 29.73 -11.21
N LEU A 6 -28.21 30.88 -10.51
CA LEU A 6 -27.02 31.33 -9.76
C LEU A 6 -26.62 30.34 -8.64
N ARG A 7 -27.61 29.78 -7.94
CA ARG A 7 -27.38 28.83 -6.84
C ARG A 7 -26.85 27.49 -7.34
N ALA A 8 -27.33 27.01 -8.49
CA ALA A 8 -26.83 25.80 -9.13
C ALA A 8 -25.36 25.94 -9.57
N HIS A 9 -24.98 27.11 -10.10
CA HIS A 9 -23.62 27.36 -10.55
C HIS A 9 -22.62 27.42 -9.39
N GLN A 10 -23.01 28.02 -8.26
CA GLN A 10 -22.22 28.04 -7.03
C GLN A 10 -22.01 26.64 -6.43
N LEU A 11 -23.04 25.80 -6.42
CA LEU A 11 -22.93 24.41 -5.93
C LEU A 11 -22.00 23.57 -6.81
N GLY A 12 -22.06 23.74 -8.13
CA GLY A 12 -21.13 23.09 -9.07
C GLY A 12 -19.68 23.53 -8.86
N ALA A 13 -19.43 24.83 -8.66
CA ALA A 13 -18.09 25.34 -8.37
C ALA A 13 -17.53 24.79 -7.05
N ILE A 14 -18.34 24.74 -5.99
CA ILE A 14 -17.94 24.20 -4.69
C ILE A 14 -17.62 22.70 -4.81
N ALA A 15 -18.45 21.93 -5.49
CA ALA A 15 -18.23 20.50 -5.69
C ALA A 15 -16.92 20.22 -6.45
N LEU A 16 -16.63 20.98 -7.51
CA LEU A 16 -15.39 20.84 -8.29
C LEU A 16 -14.15 21.24 -7.48
N THR A 17 -14.23 22.30 -6.66
CA THR A 17 -13.11 22.68 -5.79
C THR A 17 -12.88 21.63 -4.71
N ALA A 18 -13.93 21.04 -4.12
CA ALA A 18 -13.82 20.00 -3.12
C ALA A 18 -13.19 18.72 -3.69
N THR A 19 -13.50 18.33 -4.93
CA THR A 19 -12.90 17.15 -5.56
C THR A 19 -11.45 17.38 -5.96
N VAL A 20 -11.10 18.58 -6.44
CA VAL A 20 -9.70 18.94 -6.77
C VAL A 20 -8.85 19.03 -5.50
N VAL A 21 -9.35 19.69 -4.44
CA VAL A 21 -8.64 19.77 -3.16
C VAL A 21 -8.52 18.40 -2.50
N GLY A 22 -9.60 17.61 -2.46
CA GLY A 22 -9.56 16.24 -1.94
C GLY A 22 -8.61 15.34 -2.72
N GLY A 23 -8.63 15.41 -4.06
CA GLY A 23 -7.76 14.64 -4.93
C GLY A 23 -6.28 15.01 -4.79
N THR A 24 -5.97 16.30 -4.66
CA THR A 24 -4.59 16.77 -4.48
C THR A 24 -4.03 16.39 -3.11
N VAL A 25 -4.83 16.47 -2.04
CA VAL A 25 -4.42 16.04 -0.70
C VAL A 25 -4.20 14.52 -0.64
N ALA A 26 -5.07 13.72 -1.26
CA ALA A 26 -4.91 12.28 -1.35
C ALA A 26 -3.65 11.89 -2.17
N ALA A 27 -3.42 12.54 -3.31
CA ALA A 27 -2.22 12.30 -4.12
C ALA A 27 -0.93 12.71 -3.38
N ALA A 28 -0.92 13.87 -2.72
CA ALA A 28 0.23 14.36 -1.97
C ALA A 28 0.56 13.45 -0.78
N SER A 29 -0.45 13.02 -0.01
CA SER A 29 -0.27 12.08 1.10
C SER A 29 0.21 10.71 0.63
N TYR A 30 -0.32 10.18 -0.46
CA TYR A 30 0.16 8.93 -1.08
C TYR A 30 1.61 9.04 -1.55
N MET A 31 1.96 10.14 -2.25
CA MET A 31 3.34 10.39 -2.68
C MET A 31 4.30 10.54 -1.50
N TRP A 32 3.88 11.22 -0.44
CA TRP A 32 4.69 11.37 0.77
C TRP A 32 4.92 10.04 1.49
N LEU A 33 3.88 9.21 1.64
CA LEU A 33 3.99 7.86 2.19
C LEU A 33 4.92 6.98 1.34
N LYS A 34 4.81 7.04 0.01
CA LYS A 34 5.68 6.30 -0.91
C LYS A 34 7.14 6.74 -0.78
N ARG A 35 7.40 8.05 -0.71
CA ARG A 35 8.75 8.60 -0.50
C ARG A 35 9.31 8.23 0.87
N LYS A 36 8.48 8.27 1.93
CA LYS A 36 8.89 7.89 3.29
C LYS A 36 9.18 6.40 3.41
N SER A 37 8.41 5.56 2.72
CA SER A 37 8.67 4.12 2.60
C SER A 37 10.00 3.86 1.90
N ALA A 38 10.28 4.57 0.80
CA ALA A 38 11.56 4.48 0.09
C ALA A 38 12.75 5.06 0.90
N ALA A 39 12.51 6.06 1.74
CA ALA A 39 13.52 6.70 2.59
C ALA A 39 13.78 5.94 3.91
N ARG A 40 12.95 4.94 4.25
CA ARG A 40 13.34 3.96 5.26
C ARG A 40 14.48 3.16 4.64
N ASN A 41 15.70 3.49 5.05
CA ASN A 41 16.93 2.80 4.67
C ASN A 41 16.78 1.31 4.95
N PHE A 42 16.28 0.57 3.97
CA PHE A 42 16.18 -0.87 4.03
C PHE A 42 17.59 -1.41 3.81
N VAL A 43 18.32 -1.56 4.90
CA VAL A 43 19.65 -2.16 4.87
C VAL A 43 19.47 -3.64 4.63
N ARG A 44 19.93 -4.13 3.48
CA ARG A 44 19.91 -5.56 3.18
C ARG A 44 20.89 -6.27 4.10
N VAL A 45 20.37 -6.98 5.10
CA VAL A 45 21.19 -7.69 6.10
C VAL A 45 21.66 -9.06 5.59
N ALA A 46 20.86 -9.72 4.75
CA ALA A 46 21.17 -11.06 4.26
C ALA A 46 20.51 -11.38 2.92
N ARG A 47 20.93 -12.51 2.33
CA ARG A 47 20.27 -13.16 1.20
C ARG A 47 19.92 -14.59 1.61
N LEU A 48 18.71 -15.02 1.28
CA LEU A 48 18.26 -16.38 1.51
C LEU A 48 18.99 -17.31 0.53
N VAL A 49 19.64 -18.35 1.06
CA VAL A 49 20.42 -19.33 0.27
C VAL A 49 19.57 -20.54 -0.08
N ASN A 50 18.84 -21.08 0.90
CA ASN A 50 17.97 -22.23 0.71
C ASN A 50 16.79 -22.20 1.69
N ILE A 51 15.68 -22.83 1.32
CA ILE A 51 14.49 -23.02 2.18
C ILE A 51 14.33 -24.52 2.43
N THR A 52 14.28 -24.92 3.69
CA THR A 52 14.07 -26.33 4.06
C THR A 52 12.84 -26.44 4.95
N ILE A 53 11.84 -27.22 4.52
CA ILE A 53 10.62 -27.48 5.27
C ILE A 53 10.72 -28.85 5.95
N TYR A 54 10.29 -28.92 7.20
CA TYR A 54 10.25 -30.15 7.99
C TYR A 54 8.80 -30.57 8.24
N PRO A 55 8.16 -31.27 7.28
CA PRO A 55 6.74 -31.61 7.38
C PRO A 55 6.49 -32.63 8.50
N ILE A 56 7.47 -33.48 8.81
CA ILE A 56 7.43 -34.43 9.92
C ILE A 56 8.55 -34.09 10.88
N LYS A 57 8.18 -33.95 12.15
CA LYS A 57 9.13 -33.63 13.23
C LYS A 57 10.23 -34.69 13.30
N SER A 58 11.48 -34.23 13.44
CA SER A 58 12.66 -35.07 13.60
C SER A 58 13.00 -35.97 12.39
N ILE A 59 12.45 -35.68 11.21
CA ILE A 59 12.84 -36.32 9.94
C ILE A 59 13.65 -35.31 9.11
N ALA A 60 14.43 -35.80 8.15
CA ALA A 60 15.12 -34.96 7.18
C ALA A 60 14.12 -34.03 6.46
N GLY A 61 14.49 -32.75 6.36
CA GLY A 61 13.68 -31.74 5.71
C GLY A 61 13.79 -31.81 4.19
N ILE A 62 12.83 -31.17 3.52
CA ILE A 62 12.76 -31.09 2.07
C ILE A 62 13.14 -29.68 1.65
N GLU A 63 14.05 -29.58 0.69
CA GLU A 63 14.42 -28.29 0.10
C GLU A 63 13.37 -27.86 -0.93
N VAL A 64 12.89 -26.62 -0.80
CA VAL A 64 11.84 -26.08 -1.65
C VAL A 64 12.26 -24.72 -2.23
N PRO A 65 11.84 -24.39 -3.46
CA PRO A 65 12.15 -23.10 -4.06
C PRO A 65 11.33 -21.95 -3.46
N TYR A 66 10.14 -22.25 -2.91
CA TYR A 66 9.21 -21.28 -2.34
C TYR A 66 8.46 -21.89 -1.14
N ALA A 67 8.13 -21.07 -0.16
CA ALA A 67 7.32 -21.44 1.00
C ALA A 67 6.44 -20.27 1.43
N ASP A 68 5.21 -20.56 1.88
CA ASP A 68 4.27 -19.55 2.34
C ASP A 68 4.39 -19.36 3.86
N CYS A 69 4.75 -18.16 4.30
CA CYS A 69 4.88 -17.89 5.73
C CYS A 69 3.50 -17.74 6.38
N THR A 70 3.09 -18.75 7.16
CA THR A 70 1.87 -18.70 7.99
C THR A 70 2.20 -18.43 9.46
N VAL A 71 1.18 -18.19 10.30
CA VAL A 71 1.35 -17.99 11.75
C VAL A 71 1.93 -19.24 12.44
N ALA A 72 1.68 -20.43 11.89
CA ALA A 72 2.19 -21.69 12.43
C ALA A 72 3.60 -22.04 11.93
N GLY A 73 4.08 -21.36 10.88
CA GLY A 73 5.34 -21.65 10.20
C GLY A 73 5.21 -21.64 8.68
N PRO A 74 6.33 -21.89 7.98
CA PRO A 74 6.36 -22.13 6.54
C PRO A 74 5.84 -23.52 6.13
#